data_AF-A0A7X6ZCT6-F1
#
_entry.id   AF-A0A7X6ZCT6-F1
#
_cell.length_a   1.000
_cell.length_b   1.000
_cell.length_c   1.000
_cell.angle_alpha   90.00
_cell.angle_beta   90.00
_cell.angle_gamma   90.00
#
_symmetry.space_group_name_H-M   'P 1'
#
loop_
_entity.id
_entity.type
_entity.pdbx_description
1 polymer ?
#
loop_
_entity_poly.entity_id
_entity_poly.type
_entity_poly.pdbx_seq_one_letter_code
_entity_poly.pdbx_strand_id
1 'polypeptide(L)'
;MKLKVLAMCIILLIALVTSGCGGASSEPAATESGQAGQPPASSEKTDEQSSGKLNTISDFSEAWNSAYNQNEAAINNYEGVIMELATPGLEFISGIQFDLLNMENKNGHFEGELMMAGWPGVMEKDGAKIKFGYDTIREEDGFSPSMKAGDRLVEDGKCDLSKGTYQTESFTERNGEKVNRSYSEFKQLKNGDMICLMTTSYSINAMQEAVLSNTCIYIKAGKDKFDFVIGIATQGPAFEKLLMLDKDDLAKDEARQMMEAAGYQIRDSGYVENGTLIVE
;
A
#
# COMPACT_ATOMS: atom_id res chain seq x y z
N MET A 1 2.76 36.12 9.91
CA MET A 1 2.99 34.66 9.92
C MET A 1 3.26 34.05 11.29
N LYS A 2 4.00 34.68 12.22
CA LYS A 2 4.43 34.04 13.48
C LYS A 2 3.33 33.70 14.50
N LEU A 3 2.18 34.38 14.47
CA LEU A 3 1.11 34.16 15.46
C LEU A 3 0.23 32.94 15.16
N LYS A 4 0.03 32.61 13.88
CA LYS A 4 -0.77 31.45 13.46
C LYS A 4 -0.03 30.12 13.64
N VAL A 5 1.29 30.12 13.44
CA VAL A 5 2.16 28.96 13.68
C VAL A 5 2.28 28.66 15.18
N LEU A 6 2.37 29.71 16.02
CA LEU A 6 2.42 29.54 17.47
C LEU A 6 1.11 28.96 18.05
N ALA A 7 -0.04 29.40 17.55
CA ALA A 7 -1.35 28.87 17.97
C ALA A 7 -1.53 27.39 17.58
N MET A 8 -1.02 26.98 16.42
CA MET A 8 -1.09 25.59 15.95
C MET A 8 -0.18 24.66 16.77
N CYS A 9 1.02 25.12 17.16
CA CYS A 9 1.92 24.34 18.02
C CYS A 9 1.38 24.15 19.44
N ILE A 10 0.64 25.13 19.98
CA ILE A 10 0.04 25.02 21.32
C ILE A 10 -1.13 24.01 21.33
N ILE A 11 -1.92 23.94 20.26
CA ILE A 11 -3.00 22.95 20.13
C ILE A 11 -2.43 21.53 20.01
N LEU A 12 -1.31 21.35 19.30
CA LEU A 12 -0.63 20.05 19.19
C LEU A 12 -0.04 19.56 20.51
N LEU A 13 0.46 20.47 21.35
CA LEU A 13 1.06 20.13 22.64
C LEU A 13 0.04 19.74 23.71
N ILE A 14 -1.20 20.25 23.65
CA ILE A 14 -2.26 19.89 24.59
C ILE A 14 -2.84 18.49 24.28
N ALA A 15 -2.82 18.06 23.01
CA ALA A 15 -3.27 16.73 22.61
C ALA A 15 -2.33 15.60 23.05
N LEU A 16 -1.05 15.90 23.34
CA LEU A 16 -0.04 14.90 23.71
C LEU A 16 0.05 14.62 25.22
N VAL A 17 -0.73 15.32 26.05
CA VAL A 17 -0.68 15.19 27.53
C VAL A 17 -1.78 14.27 28.07
N THR A 18 -2.70 13.74 27.24
CA THR A 18 -3.81 12.88 27.72
C THR A 18 -3.66 11.38 27.43
N SER A 19 -2.50 10.91 26.93
CA SER A 19 -2.26 9.50 26.67
C SER A 19 -1.01 8.96 27.38
N GLY A 20 -0.96 9.15 28.70
CA GLY A 20 0.11 8.58 29.52
C GLY A 20 -0.28 8.44 30.98
N CYS A 21 -0.86 7.29 31.35
CA CYS A 21 -0.52 6.48 32.53
C CYS A 21 -1.53 5.32 32.66
N GLY A 22 -1.04 4.07 32.68
CA GLY A 22 -1.91 2.91 32.88
C GLY A 22 -1.14 1.62 33.11
N GLY A 23 -0.46 1.51 34.26
CA GLY A 23 0.22 0.29 34.71
C GLY A 23 0.05 0.04 36.21
N ALA A 24 -0.90 -0.85 36.52
CA ALA A 24 -1.18 -1.71 37.69
C ALA A 24 -0.69 -1.35 39.13
N SER A 25 -1.60 -1.42 40.12
CA SER A 25 -1.73 -2.59 41.05
C SER A 25 -2.71 -2.39 42.25
N SER A 26 -3.48 -3.47 42.55
CA SER A 26 -4.14 -3.89 43.81
C SER A 26 -5.43 -3.22 44.38
N GLU A 27 -6.48 -4.05 44.46
CA GLU A 27 -7.85 -4.03 45.07
C GLU A 27 -7.96 -3.79 46.62
N PRO A 28 -9.16 -3.81 47.29
CA PRO A 28 -10.57 -3.93 46.81
C PRO A 28 -11.65 -3.00 47.46
N ALA A 29 -12.87 -3.09 46.90
CA ALA A 29 -14.23 -2.99 47.50
C ALA A 29 -14.87 -1.62 47.83
N ALA A 30 -15.95 -1.27 47.12
CA ALA A 30 -17.33 -1.26 47.65
C ALA A 30 -18.36 -0.80 46.57
N THR A 31 -19.48 -1.52 46.54
CA THR A 31 -20.77 -1.34 45.85
C THR A 31 -21.32 0.09 45.81
N GLU A 32 -21.82 0.55 44.66
CA GLU A 32 -23.25 0.82 44.45
C GLU A 32 -23.59 1.20 42.99
N SER A 33 -24.85 0.93 42.67
CA SER A 33 -25.56 0.80 41.40
C SER A 33 -25.70 2.06 40.53
N GLY A 34 -25.69 1.87 39.20
CA GLY A 34 -26.20 2.87 38.24
C GLY A 34 -26.00 2.46 36.78
N GLN A 35 -26.91 1.62 36.27
CA GLN A 35 -26.92 1.12 34.90
C GLN A 35 -27.53 2.15 33.93
N ALA A 36 -26.76 2.63 32.94
CA ALA A 36 -27.26 3.22 31.70
C ALA A 36 -26.28 2.88 30.57
N GLY A 37 -26.76 2.11 29.59
CA GLY A 37 -25.95 1.38 28.63
C GLY A 37 -25.26 2.24 27.58
N GLN A 38 -24.02 1.87 27.26
CA GLN A 38 -23.46 1.96 25.92
C GLN A 38 -23.47 0.54 25.32
N PRO A 39 -23.82 0.39 24.03
CA PRO A 39 -23.85 -0.92 23.38
C PRO A 39 -22.44 -1.52 23.34
N PRO A 40 -22.29 -2.82 23.62
CA PRO A 40 -20.99 -3.49 23.51
C PRO A 40 -20.51 -3.42 22.06
N ALA A 41 -19.22 -3.11 21.90
CA ALA A 41 -18.51 -3.38 20.66
C ALA A 41 -18.74 -4.85 20.29
N SER A 42 -19.38 -5.06 19.14
CA SER A 42 -19.65 -6.39 18.61
C SER A 42 -18.34 -7.07 18.27
N SER A 43 -17.80 -7.83 19.23
CA SER A 43 -16.90 -8.93 18.98
C SER A 43 -17.73 -10.13 18.51
N GLU A 44 -17.78 -10.31 17.19
CA GLU A 44 -18.05 -11.54 16.42
C GLU A 44 -18.23 -11.07 14.96
N LYS A 45 -17.49 -11.53 13.94
CA LYS A 45 -17.16 -12.92 13.63
C LYS A 45 -15.76 -13.04 13.01
N THR A 46 -14.94 -13.88 13.61
CA THR A 46 -14.05 -14.76 12.84
C THR A 46 -14.93 -15.91 12.38
N ASP A 47 -15.23 -16.01 11.08
CA ASP A 47 -15.38 -17.27 10.33
C ASP A 47 -15.80 -16.99 8.88
N GLU A 48 -15.19 -17.80 7.99
CA GLU A 48 -15.29 -17.87 6.53
C GLU A 48 -14.65 -16.71 5.72
N GLN A 49 -13.43 -16.97 5.25
CA GLN A 49 -12.76 -16.25 4.17
C GLN A 49 -13.52 -16.54 2.86
N SER A 50 -14.69 -15.94 2.71
CA SER A 50 -15.34 -15.76 1.41
C SER A 50 -14.49 -14.77 0.64
N SER A 51 -13.93 -15.17 -0.50
CA SER A 51 -13.46 -14.23 -1.53
C SER A 51 -14.61 -13.29 -1.88
N GLY A 52 -14.70 -12.16 -1.20
CA GLY A 52 -15.79 -11.20 -1.36
C GLY A 52 -15.86 -10.74 -2.81
N LYS A 53 -17.08 -10.54 -3.31
CA LYS A 53 -17.26 -10.04 -4.67
C LYS A 53 -16.72 -8.61 -4.76
N LEU A 54 -15.67 -8.41 -5.54
CA LEU A 54 -15.06 -7.10 -5.80
C LEU A 54 -15.87 -6.31 -6.83
N ASN A 55 -16.17 -5.05 -6.54
CA ASN A 55 -16.94 -4.15 -7.41
C ASN A 55 -16.25 -2.79 -7.65
N THR A 56 -15.32 -2.41 -6.80
CA THR A 56 -14.58 -1.13 -6.83
C THR A 56 -13.08 -1.35 -6.58
N ILE A 57 -12.24 -0.33 -6.79
CA ILE A 57 -10.82 -0.39 -6.38
C ILE A 57 -10.71 -0.43 -4.86
N SER A 58 -11.60 0.26 -4.14
CA SER A 58 -11.70 0.27 -2.70
C SER A 58 -11.97 -1.12 -2.13
N ASP A 59 -12.88 -1.91 -2.74
CA ASP A 59 -13.11 -3.31 -2.34
C ASP A 59 -11.82 -4.13 -2.45
N PHE A 60 -10.99 -3.85 -3.46
CA PHE A 60 -9.69 -4.51 -3.66
C PHE A 60 -8.69 -4.11 -2.56
N SER A 61 -8.61 -2.82 -2.25
CA SER A 61 -7.78 -2.28 -1.17
C SER A 61 -8.19 -2.87 0.18
N GLU A 62 -9.48 -3.00 0.44
CA GLU A 62 -10.01 -3.66 1.64
C GLU A 62 -9.64 -5.13 1.69
N ALA A 63 -9.70 -5.85 0.57
CA ALA A 63 -9.27 -7.24 0.51
C ALA A 63 -7.77 -7.40 0.83
N TRP A 64 -6.92 -6.52 0.29
CA TRP A 64 -5.49 -6.47 0.62
C TRP A 64 -5.27 -6.20 2.11
N ASN A 65 -5.86 -5.12 2.63
CA ASN A 65 -5.70 -4.73 4.03
C ASN A 65 -6.22 -5.81 4.97
N SER A 66 -7.34 -6.45 4.64
CA SER A 66 -7.88 -7.56 5.43
C SER A 66 -6.89 -8.73 5.50
N ALA A 67 -6.30 -9.14 4.37
CA ALA A 67 -5.31 -10.22 4.33
C ALA A 67 -4.01 -9.85 5.06
N TYR A 68 -3.52 -8.62 4.89
CA TYR A 68 -2.33 -8.11 5.56
C TYR A 68 -2.54 -8.04 7.09
N ASN A 69 -3.65 -7.49 7.54
CA ASN A 69 -3.94 -7.24 8.97
C ASN A 69 -4.06 -8.53 9.79
N GLN A 70 -4.32 -9.70 9.17
CA GLN A 70 -4.23 -10.99 9.87
C GLN A 70 -2.83 -11.28 10.41
N ASN A 71 -1.81 -10.62 9.87
CA ASN A 71 -0.40 -10.85 10.19
C ASN A 71 0.29 -9.62 10.82
N GLU A 72 -0.43 -8.49 10.95
CA GLU A 72 0.12 -7.22 11.42
C GLU A 72 0.77 -7.34 12.80
N ALA A 73 0.16 -8.08 13.74
CA ALA A 73 0.73 -8.28 15.07
C ALA A 73 2.10 -9.00 15.02
N ALA A 74 2.24 -10.01 14.16
CA ALA A 74 3.50 -10.72 13.98
C ALA A 74 4.58 -9.81 13.39
N ILE A 75 4.20 -8.97 12.43
CA ILE A 75 5.09 -8.00 11.77
C ILE A 75 5.53 -6.91 12.75
N ASN A 76 4.60 -6.32 13.49
CA ASN A 76 4.89 -5.22 14.42
C ASN A 76 5.67 -5.65 15.66
N ASN A 77 5.59 -6.92 16.06
CA ASN A 77 6.36 -7.47 17.18
C ASN A 77 7.80 -7.86 16.80
N TYR A 78 8.17 -7.81 15.51
CA TYR A 78 9.51 -8.12 15.06
C TYR A 78 10.48 -6.96 15.38
N GLU A 79 11.60 -7.27 16.05
CA GLU A 79 12.55 -6.25 16.51
C GLU A 79 13.24 -5.47 15.37
N GLY A 80 13.37 -6.07 14.18
CA GLY A 80 14.18 -5.55 13.08
C GLY A 80 13.50 -4.59 12.11
N VAL A 81 12.24 -4.17 12.37
CA VAL A 81 11.41 -3.26 11.54
C VAL A 81 11.70 -3.32 10.02
N ILE A 82 10.92 -4.10 9.28
CA ILE A 82 11.04 -4.20 7.82
C ILE A 82 9.97 -3.31 7.16
N MET A 83 10.31 -2.04 6.92
CA MET A 83 9.38 -1.03 6.38
C MET A 83 8.79 -1.41 5.02
N GLU A 84 9.51 -2.19 4.22
CA GLU A 84 9.04 -2.67 2.92
C GLU A 84 7.77 -3.52 3.03
N LEU A 85 7.53 -4.20 4.17
CA LEU A 85 6.32 -5.03 4.34
C LEU A 85 5.04 -4.19 4.39
N ALA A 86 5.12 -2.95 4.88
CA ALA A 86 3.98 -2.03 4.91
C ALA A 86 3.79 -1.24 3.61
N THR A 87 4.81 -1.21 2.75
CA THR A 87 4.84 -0.33 1.56
C THR A 87 3.74 -0.66 0.54
N PRO A 88 3.43 -1.92 0.22
CA PRO A 88 2.39 -2.24 -0.77
C PRO A 88 1.00 -1.67 -0.48
N GLY A 89 0.62 -1.50 0.79
CA GLY A 89 -0.68 -0.90 1.13
C GLY A 89 -0.80 0.55 0.62
N LEU A 90 0.32 1.25 0.42
CA LEU A 90 0.33 2.63 -0.04
C LEU A 90 0.00 2.78 -1.54
N GLU A 91 0.12 1.71 -2.35
CA GLU A 91 -0.24 1.71 -3.77
C GLU A 91 -1.74 1.96 -4.01
N PHE A 92 -2.59 1.71 -3.00
CA PHE A 92 -4.02 1.96 -3.11
C PHE A 92 -4.42 3.41 -2.81
N ILE A 93 -3.52 4.26 -2.29
CA ILE A 93 -3.85 5.66 -1.94
C ILE A 93 -4.31 6.45 -3.16
N SER A 94 -3.67 6.26 -4.32
CA SER A 94 -4.12 6.84 -5.59
C SER A 94 -5.34 6.10 -6.13
N GLY A 95 -5.28 4.77 -6.16
CA GLY A 95 -6.32 3.90 -6.72
C GLY A 95 -7.74 4.20 -6.21
N ILE A 96 -7.92 4.33 -4.89
CA ILE A 96 -9.24 4.60 -4.29
C ILE A 96 -9.81 5.98 -4.65
N GLN A 97 -8.98 6.94 -5.04
CA GLN A 97 -9.46 8.27 -5.44
C GLN A 97 -10.21 8.21 -6.78
N PHE A 98 -9.90 7.22 -7.64
CA PHE A 98 -10.60 7.04 -8.91
C PHE A 98 -12.03 6.53 -8.70
N ASP A 99 -12.31 5.76 -7.64
CA ASP A 99 -13.69 5.40 -7.30
C ASP A 99 -14.53 6.65 -6.99
N LEU A 100 -13.92 7.73 -6.47
CA LEU A 100 -14.62 9.00 -6.20
C LEU A 100 -15.04 9.73 -7.48
N LEU A 101 -14.39 9.47 -8.61
CA LEU A 101 -14.82 9.99 -9.92
C LEU A 101 -16.09 9.28 -10.42
N ASN A 102 -16.38 8.09 -9.89
CA ASN A 102 -17.52 7.26 -10.27
C ASN A 102 -18.22 6.67 -9.02
N MET A 103 -18.70 7.54 -8.12
CA MET A 103 -19.35 7.13 -6.86
C MET A 103 -20.58 6.24 -7.06
N GLU A 104 -21.23 6.33 -8.23
CA GLU A 104 -22.40 5.49 -8.56
C GLU A 104 -22.00 4.10 -9.09
N ASN A 105 -20.69 3.83 -9.26
CA ASN A 105 -20.11 2.60 -9.77
C ASN A 105 -20.72 2.13 -11.11
N LYS A 106 -20.92 3.07 -12.03
CA LYS A 106 -21.54 2.80 -13.34
C LYS A 106 -20.49 2.63 -14.43
N ASN A 107 -20.84 1.92 -15.50
CA ASN A 107 -19.99 1.88 -16.69
C ASN A 107 -19.92 3.27 -17.34
N GLY A 108 -18.77 3.60 -17.91
CA GLY A 108 -18.55 4.87 -18.57
C GLY A 108 -17.12 5.38 -18.46
N HIS A 109 -16.95 6.64 -18.85
CA HIS A 109 -15.71 7.39 -18.77
C HIS A 109 -15.94 8.60 -17.85
N PHE A 110 -15.04 8.80 -16.90
CA PHE A 110 -15.16 9.77 -15.83
C PHE A 110 -13.83 10.53 -15.69
N GLU A 111 -13.91 11.85 -15.63
CA GLU A 111 -12.75 12.72 -15.46
C GLU A 111 -12.99 13.65 -14.27
N GLY A 112 -11.93 14.05 -13.58
CA GLY A 112 -12.02 15.02 -12.51
C GLY A 112 -10.70 15.21 -11.77
N GLU A 113 -10.69 16.14 -10.83
CA GLU A 113 -9.54 16.35 -9.95
C GLU A 113 -9.53 15.30 -8.83
N LEU A 114 -8.41 14.61 -8.67
CA LEU A 114 -8.21 13.61 -7.63
C LEU A 114 -8.08 14.31 -6.26
N MET A 115 -8.96 13.98 -5.32
CA MET A 115 -9.14 14.73 -4.07
C MET A 115 -7.87 14.90 -3.22
N MET A 116 -7.00 13.89 -3.16
CA MET A 116 -5.76 13.93 -2.37
C MET A 116 -4.54 14.28 -3.21
N ALA A 117 -4.50 13.81 -4.46
CA ALA A 117 -3.37 14.06 -5.35
C ALA A 117 -3.41 15.48 -5.96
N GLY A 118 -4.58 16.09 -6.11
CA GLY A 118 -4.78 17.40 -6.73
C GLY A 118 -4.57 17.42 -8.24
N TRP A 119 -4.55 16.24 -8.89
CA TRP A 119 -4.24 16.10 -10.32
C TRP A 119 -5.48 15.74 -11.14
N PRO A 120 -5.56 16.14 -12.41
CA PRO A 120 -6.61 15.68 -13.32
C PRO A 120 -6.44 14.18 -13.58
N GLY A 121 -7.38 13.39 -13.05
CA GLY A 121 -7.44 11.95 -13.23
C GLY A 121 -8.57 11.55 -14.17
N VAL A 122 -8.40 10.37 -14.79
CA VAL A 122 -9.38 9.74 -15.66
C VAL A 122 -9.64 8.32 -15.17
N MET A 123 -10.89 7.87 -15.25
CA MET A 123 -11.32 6.51 -14.98
C MET A 123 -12.26 6.03 -16.09
N GLU A 124 -12.02 4.84 -16.62
CA GLU A 124 -12.93 4.12 -17.49
C GLU A 124 -13.39 2.83 -16.80
N LYS A 125 -14.69 2.59 -16.79
CA LYS A 125 -15.27 1.34 -16.27
C LYS A 125 -16.11 0.64 -17.33
N ASP A 126 -15.81 -0.63 -17.56
CA ASP A 126 -16.58 -1.55 -18.40
C ASP A 126 -16.83 -2.86 -17.64
N GLY A 127 -17.97 -2.91 -16.94
CA GLY A 127 -18.35 -4.02 -16.07
C GLY A 127 -17.34 -4.19 -14.93
N ALA A 128 -16.64 -5.31 -14.93
CA ALA A 128 -15.62 -5.64 -13.92
C ALA A 128 -14.24 -5.04 -14.22
N LYS A 129 -14.05 -4.44 -15.41
CA LYS A 129 -12.76 -3.88 -15.82
C LYS A 129 -12.75 -2.38 -15.55
N ILE A 130 -11.68 -1.92 -14.92
CA ILE A 130 -11.42 -0.51 -14.67
C ILE A 130 -10.04 -0.19 -15.25
N LYS A 131 -9.95 0.92 -15.98
CA LYS A 131 -8.68 1.58 -16.30
C LYS A 131 -8.69 2.95 -15.66
N PHE A 132 -7.56 3.40 -15.17
CA PHE A 132 -7.46 4.68 -14.50
C PHE A 132 -6.06 5.25 -14.60
N GLY A 133 -5.91 6.55 -14.36
CA GLY A 133 -4.60 7.17 -14.39
C GLY A 133 -4.65 8.69 -14.49
N TYR A 134 -3.47 9.28 -14.50
CA TYR A 134 -3.24 10.69 -14.82
C TYR A 134 -1.93 10.86 -15.56
N ASP A 135 -1.81 11.97 -16.26
CA ASP A 135 -0.59 12.45 -16.91
C ASP A 135 -0.57 13.97 -16.77
N THR A 136 0.28 14.49 -15.89
CA THR A 136 0.28 15.91 -15.55
C THR A 136 1.70 16.46 -15.41
N ILE A 137 1.84 17.77 -15.50
CA ILE A 137 3.08 18.48 -15.20
C ILE A 137 2.92 19.16 -13.85
N ARG A 138 3.88 18.93 -12.95
CA ARG A 138 3.93 19.57 -11.65
C ARG A 138 4.21 21.07 -11.81
N GLU A 139 3.30 21.91 -11.34
CA GLU A 139 3.43 23.38 -11.47
C GLU A 139 4.42 24.01 -10.48
N GLU A 140 4.54 23.44 -9.27
CA GLU A 140 5.37 23.95 -8.18
C GLU A 140 6.24 22.84 -7.56
N ASP A 141 7.37 23.22 -6.96
CA ASP A 141 8.20 22.28 -6.19
C ASP A 141 7.36 21.59 -5.09
N GLY A 142 7.59 20.30 -4.88
CA GLY A 142 6.91 19.54 -3.83
C GLY A 142 7.57 19.68 -2.46
N PHE A 143 7.06 18.91 -1.50
CA PHE A 143 7.63 18.87 -0.15
C PHE A 143 9.04 18.26 -0.12
N SER A 144 9.29 17.23 -0.94
CA SER A 144 10.60 16.58 -1.04
C SER A 144 11.56 17.40 -1.91
N PRO A 145 12.86 17.51 -1.57
CA PRO A 145 13.87 18.12 -2.43
C PRO A 145 13.92 17.53 -3.85
N SER A 146 13.52 16.26 -4.00
CA SER A 146 13.49 15.56 -5.28
C SER A 146 12.26 15.87 -6.16
N MET A 147 11.25 16.58 -5.64
CA MET A 147 10.02 16.92 -6.38
C MET A 147 10.13 18.33 -6.97
N LYS A 148 10.23 18.43 -8.30
CA LYS A 148 10.50 19.71 -8.99
C LYS A 148 9.37 20.16 -9.89
N ALA A 149 9.14 21.47 -9.90
CA ALA A 149 8.32 22.09 -10.93
C ALA A 149 8.84 21.69 -12.33
N GLY A 150 7.91 21.39 -13.24
CA GLY A 150 8.21 20.90 -14.59
C GLY A 150 8.38 19.37 -14.71
N ASP A 151 8.38 18.63 -13.60
CA ASP A 151 8.33 17.17 -13.63
C ASP A 151 7.00 16.69 -14.25
N ARG A 152 7.07 15.70 -15.16
CA ARG A 152 5.90 14.99 -15.65
C ARG A 152 5.61 13.80 -14.73
N LEU A 153 4.40 13.76 -14.20
CA LEU A 153 3.90 12.71 -13.31
C LEU A 153 2.90 11.86 -14.08
N VAL A 154 3.12 10.55 -14.12
CA VAL A 154 2.25 9.61 -14.82
C VAL A 154 1.87 8.47 -13.90
N GLU A 155 0.61 8.07 -13.95
CA GLU A 155 0.08 6.83 -13.39
C GLU A 155 -0.82 6.16 -14.43
N ASP A 156 -0.60 4.88 -14.72
CA ASP A 156 -1.46 4.02 -15.53
C ASP A 156 -1.84 2.78 -14.73
N GLY A 157 -3.14 2.61 -14.51
CA GLY A 157 -3.71 1.58 -13.66
C GLY A 157 -4.78 0.76 -14.36
N LYS A 158 -4.82 -0.54 -14.05
CA LYS A 158 -5.79 -1.50 -14.58
C LYS A 158 -6.25 -2.42 -13.46
N CYS A 159 -7.56 -2.56 -13.29
CA CYS A 159 -8.17 -3.49 -12.36
C CYS A 159 -9.17 -4.39 -13.11
N ASP A 160 -9.05 -5.70 -12.97
CA ASP A 160 -10.07 -6.67 -13.41
C ASP A 160 -10.64 -7.35 -12.16
N LEU A 161 -11.75 -6.79 -11.70
CA LEU A 161 -12.44 -7.20 -10.48
C LEU A 161 -12.99 -8.63 -10.58
N SER A 162 -13.27 -9.11 -11.80
CA SER A 162 -13.76 -10.48 -12.02
C SER A 162 -12.65 -11.52 -11.88
N LYS A 163 -11.41 -11.11 -12.14
CA LYS A 163 -10.22 -11.95 -11.98
C LYS A 163 -9.50 -11.70 -10.65
N GLY A 164 -9.92 -10.68 -9.90
CA GLY A 164 -9.23 -10.25 -8.69
C GLY A 164 -7.80 -9.80 -8.99
N THR A 165 -7.57 -9.03 -10.07
CA THR A 165 -6.24 -8.50 -10.41
C THR A 165 -6.22 -6.98 -10.43
N TYR A 166 -5.17 -6.38 -9.88
CA TYR A 166 -4.89 -4.94 -9.90
C TYR A 166 -3.45 -4.73 -10.34
N GLN A 167 -3.21 -3.79 -11.25
CA GLN A 167 -1.89 -3.48 -11.79
C GLN A 167 -1.74 -1.97 -11.90
N THR A 168 -0.61 -1.44 -11.47
CA THR A 168 -0.25 -0.03 -11.66
C THR A 168 1.17 0.12 -12.17
N GLU A 169 1.37 1.17 -12.95
CA GLU A 169 2.69 1.72 -13.24
C GLU A 169 2.64 3.22 -13.01
N SER A 170 3.56 3.73 -12.21
CA SER A 170 3.73 5.18 -12.03
C SER A 170 5.17 5.58 -12.24
N PHE A 171 5.39 6.78 -12.74
CA PHE A 171 6.73 7.33 -12.89
C PHE A 171 6.73 8.86 -12.87
N THR A 172 7.87 9.39 -12.47
CA THR A 172 8.21 10.81 -12.64
C THR A 172 9.28 10.93 -13.70
N GLU A 173 9.03 11.77 -14.69
CA GLU A 173 9.97 12.09 -15.76
C GLU A 173 10.45 13.53 -15.63
N ARG A 174 11.76 13.73 -15.71
CA ARG A 174 12.42 15.02 -15.71
C ARG A 174 13.32 15.12 -16.92
N ASN A 175 13.12 16.15 -17.74
CA ASN A 175 13.91 16.37 -18.96
C ASN A 175 13.94 15.15 -19.92
N GLY A 176 12.86 14.38 -19.98
CA GLY A 176 12.75 13.18 -20.82
C GLY A 176 13.34 11.90 -20.20
N GLU A 177 13.88 11.96 -18.98
CA GLU A 177 14.42 10.80 -18.28
C GLU A 177 13.57 10.46 -17.05
N LYS A 178 13.29 9.17 -16.82
CA LYS A 178 12.60 8.72 -15.61
C LYS A 178 13.53 8.87 -14.41
N VAL A 179 13.09 9.64 -13.41
CA VAL A 179 13.82 9.82 -12.14
C VAL A 179 13.35 8.84 -11.06
N ASN A 180 12.11 8.38 -11.18
CA ASN A 180 11.57 7.25 -10.42
C ASN A 180 10.59 6.47 -11.29
N ARG A 181 10.35 5.22 -10.91
CA ARG A 181 9.30 4.37 -11.50
C ARG A 181 8.87 3.31 -10.49
N SER A 182 7.57 3.16 -10.29
CA SER A 182 6.95 2.05 -9.57
C SER A 182 6.17 1.19 -10.57
N TYR A 183 6.22 -0.12 -10.37
CA TYR A 183 5.35 -1.08 -11.06
C TYR A 183 4.84 -2.07 -10.02
N SER A 184 3.53 -2.28 -9.96
CA SER A 184 2.93 -3.20 -9.02
C SER A 184 1.88 -4.09 -9.68
N GLU A 185 1.81 -5.32 -9.20
CA GLU A 185 0.74 -6.27 -9.51
C GLU A 185 0.23 -6.88 -8.21
N PHE A 186 -1.08 -6.87 -8.05
CA PHE A 186 -1.79 -7.52 -6.96
C PHE A 186 -2.79 -8.53 -7.51
N LYS A 187 -2.94 -9.65 -6.82
CA LYS A 187 -3.85 -10.72 -7.19
C LYS A 187 -4.54 -11.33 -5.97
N GLN A 188 -5.86 -11.42 -6.01
CA GLN A 188 -6.64 -12.23 -5.10
C GLN A 188 -6.74 -13.67 -5.63
N LEU A 189 -6.35 -14.63 -4.81
CA LEU A 189 -6.51 -16.05 -5.07
C LEU A 189 -7.92 -16.52 -4.73
N LYS A 190 -8.31 -17.70 -5.24
CA LYS A 190 -9.65 -18.29 -4.99
C LYS A 190 -9.90 -18.61 -3.51
N ASN A 191 -8.86 -18.86 -2.73
CA ASN A 191 -8.95 -19.07 -1.29
C ASN A 191 -9.01 -17.74 -0.50
N GLY A 192 -8.97 -16.59 -1.20
CA GLY A 192 -8.98 -15.26 -0.61
C GLY A 192 -7.61 -14.74 -0.18
N ASP A 193 -6.53 -15.50 -0.37
CA ASP A 193 -5.17 -14.98 -0.16
C ASP A 193 -4.88 -13.88 -1.18
N MET A 194 -4.03 -12.93 -0.80
CA MET A 194 -3.59 -11.83 -1.64
C MET A 194 -2.11 -11.97 -1.94
N ILE A 195 -1.73 -11.86 -3.21
CA ILE A 195 -0.33 -11.76 -3.62
C ILE A 195 -0.07 -10.34 -4.13
N CYS A 196 1.07 -9.77 -3.76
CA CYS A 196 1.63 -8.54 -4.29
C CYS A 196 3.03 -8.82 -4.86
N LEU A 197 3.31 -8.25 -6.02
CA LEU A 197 4.66 -8.09 -6.56
C LEU A 197 4.85 -6.62 -6.97
N MET A 198 5.74 -5.91 -6.29
CA MET A 198 5.93 -4.47 -6.44
C MET A 198 7.41 -4.15 -6.61
N THR A 199 7.76 -3.41 -7.65
CA THR A 199 9.10 -2.87 -7.86
C THR A 199 9.06 -1.35 -7.81
N THR A 200 9.82 -0.76 -6.91
CA THR A 200 10.10 0.68 -6.88
C THR A 200 11.53 0.94 -7.30
N SER A 201 11.78 2.07 -7.94
CA SER A 201 13.10 2.42 -8.45
C SER A 201 13.33 3.91 -8.49
N TYR A 202 14.60 4.30 -8.37
CA TYR A 202 15.05 5.67 -8.38
C TYR A 202 16.36 5.80 -9.16
N SER A 203 16.57 6.95 -9.80
CA SER A 203 17.87 7.35 -10.35
C SER A 203 18.54 8.49 -9.57
N ILE A 204 17.84 9.04 -8.58
CA ILE A 204 18.32 10.09 -7.68
C ILE A 204 17.92 9.79 -6.23
N ASN A 205 18.78 10.09 -5.26
CA ASN A 205 18.43 9.98 -3.84
C ASN A 205 17.79 11.28 -3.30
N ALA A 206 17.43 11.27 -2.02
CA ALA A 206 16.86 12.44 -1.33
C ALA A 206 17.81 13.66 -1.30
N MET A 207 19.12 13.44 -1.44
CA MET A 207 20.14 14.49 -1.55
C MET A 207 20.36 14.98 -2.99
N GLN A 208 19.56 14.51 -3.94
CA GLN A 208 19.66 14.81 -5.37
C GLN A 208 20.96 14.32 -6.03
N GLU A 209 21.59 13.31 -5.44
CA GLU A 209 22.75 12.64 -6.03
C GLU A 209 22.28 11.51 -6.95
N ALA A 210 22.96 11.34 -8.09
CA ALA A 210 22.68 10.27 -9.02
C ALA A 210 23.01 8.91 -8.38
N VAL A 211 21.99 8.09 -8.18
CA VAL A 211 22.13 6.72 -7.70
C VAL A 211 21.02 5.87 -8.30
N LEU A 212 21.40 4.74 -8.89
CA LEU A 212 20.44 3.77 -9.37
C LEU A 212 20.09 2.82 -8.24
N SER A 213 18.81 2.68 -7.96
CA SER A 213 18.31 1.71 -7.00
C SER A 213 16.99 1.10 -7.45
N ASN A 214 16.77 -0.14 -7.02
CA ASN A 214 15.52 -0.84 -7.14
C ASN A 214 15.25 -1.60 -5.85
N THR A 215 14.00 -1.64 -5.42
CA THR A 215 13.50 -2.56 -4.41
C THR A 215 12.33 -3.31 -5.01
N CYS A 216 12.43 -4.64 -5.08
CA CYS A 216 11.35 -5.52 -5.49
C CYS A 216 10.82 -6.28 -4.28
N ILE A 217 9.52 -6.24 -4.06
CA ILE A 217 8.83 -6.78 -2.90
C ILE A 217 7.81 -7.79 -3.42
N TYR A 218 7.91 -9.02 -2.96
CA TYR A 218 6.87 -10.02 -3.08
C TYR A 218 6.27 -10.25 -1.69
N ILE A 219 4.94 -10.28 -1.62
CA ILE A 219 4.21 -10.69 -0.42
C ILE A 219 3.06 -11.59 -0.84
N LYS A 220 2.88 -12.71 -0.15
CA LYS A 220 1.63 -13.47 -0.16
C LYS A 220 1.05 -13.48 1.25
N ALA A 221 -0.08 -12.81 1.42
CA ALA A 221 -0.77 -12.64 2.68
C ALA A 221 -2.10 -13.40 2.68
N GLY A 222 -2.41 -14.05 3.79
CA GLY A 222 -3.63 -14.80 4.03
C GLY A 222 -3.80 -15.05 5.52
N LYS A 223 -4.82 -15.83 5.90
CA LYS A 223 -5.04 -16.21 7.29
C LYS A 223 -3.87 -17.06 7.80
N ASP A 224 -3.19 -16.59 8.86
CA ASP A 224 -2.02 -17.24 9.48
C ASP A 224 -0.90 -17.56 8.48
N LYS A 225 -0.87 -16.85 7.35
CA LYS A 225 0.07 -17.06 6.26
C LYS A 225 0.56 -15.72 5.76
N PHE A 226 1.85 -15.51 5.86
CA PHE A 226 2.52 -14.36 5.30
C PHE A 226 3.86 -14.85 4.78
N ASP A 227 4.07 -14.83 3.47
CA ASP A 227 5.35 -15.14 2.85
C ASP A 227 5.88 -13.86 2.21
N PHE A 228 7.16 -13.54 2.37
CA PHE A 228 7.74 -12.37 1.71
C PHE A 228 9.15 -12.63 1.17
N VAL A 229 9.48 -11.87 0.13
CA VAL A 229 10.83 -11.77 -0.46
C VAL A 229 11.08 -10.31 -0.82
N ILE A 230 12.23 -9.77 -0.40
CA ILE A 230 12.67 -8.42 -0.72
C ILE A 230 14.00 -8.50 -1.46
N GLY A 231 13.98 -8.13 -2.73
CA GLY A 231 15.15 -8.02 -3.59
C GLY A 231 15.58 -6.56 -3.77
N ILE A 232 16.89 -6.33 -3.86
CA ILE A 232 17.48 -5.04 -4.21
C ILE A 232 18.35 -5.13 -5.46
N ALA A 233 18.38 -4.08 -6.26
CA ALA A 233 19.25 -3.97 -7.43
C ALA A 233 19.66 -2.52 -7.70
N THR A 234 20.52 -2.31 -8.70
CA THR A 234 21.06 -1.00 -9.12
C THR A 234 20.76 -0.69 -10.59
N GLN A 235 19.63 -1.18 -11.11
CA GLN A 235 19.19 -0.98 -12.49
C GLN A 235 18.51 0.38 -12.70
N GLY A 236 17.92 0.94 -11.64
CA GLY A 236 17.14 2.18 -11.68
C GLY A 236 15.84 2.05 -12.46
N PRO A 237 15.25 3.17 -12.92
CA PRO A 237 13.93 3.21 -13.58
C PRO A 237 13.81 2.44 -14.91
N ALA A 238 14.93 1.99 -15.48
CA ALA A 238 14.97 1.19 -16.70
C ALA A 238 14.78 -0.32 -16.47
N PHE A 239 14.39 -0.75 -15.26
CA PHE A 239 14.20 -2.17 -14.94
C PHE A 239 13.15 -2.86 -15.84
N GLU A 240 13.36 -4.15 -16.08
CA GLU A 240 12.39 -5.02 -16.74
C GLU A 240 11.29 -5.44 -15.76
N LYS A 241 10.03 -5.39 -16.21
CA LYS A 241 8.88 -5.75 -15.36
C LYS A 241 8.89 -7.24 -15.05
N LEU A 242 8.77 -7.55 -13.76
CA LEU A 242 8.44 -8.90 -13.33
C LEU A 242 6.92 -9.06 -13.35
N LEU A 243 6.45 -10.13 -14.00
CA LEU A 243 5.02 -10.37 -14.22
C LEU A 243 4.55 -11.59 -13.42
N MET A 244 3.51 -11.37 -12.62
CA MET A 244 2.85 -12.34 -11.77
C MET A 244 1.42 -12.65 -12.21
N LEU A 245 0.69 -11.69 -12.81
CA LEU A 245 -0.74 -11.86 -13.10
C LEU A 245 -1.07 -13.07 -13.99
N ASP A 246 -0.14 -13.50 -14.85
CA ASP A 246 -0.28 -14.68 -15.72
C ASP A 246 -0.02 -16.02 -14.99
N LYS A 247 0.41 -15.98 -13.73
CA LYS A 247 0.65 -17.17 -12.90
C LYS A 247 -0.55 -17.42 -12.00
N ASP A 248 -0.89 -18.68 -11.77
CA ASP A 248 -2.05 -19.05 -10.93
C ASP A 248 -1.83 -18.70 -9.47
N ASP A 249 -0.83 -19.32 -8.85
CA ASP A 249 -0.41 -19.09 -7.47
C ASP A 249 1.12 -19.05 -7.44
N LEU A 250 1.69 -17.84 -7.41
CA LEU A 250 3.14 -17.65 -7.34
C LEU A 250 3.62 -17.96 -5.91
N ALA A 251 4.48 -18.95 -5.75
CA ALA A 251 5.04 -19.31 -4.44
C ALA A 251 6.26 -18.45 -4.06
N LYS A 252 6.61 -18.42 -2.76
CA LYS A 252 7.77 -17.66 -2.23
C LYS A 252 9.08 -17.98 -2.95
N ASP A 253 9.40 -19.27 -3.11
CA ASP A 253 10.64 -19.69 -3.76
C ASP A 253 10.64 -19.38 -5.27
N GLU A 254 9.48 -19.43 -5.93
CA GLU A 254 9.37 -19.03 -7.33
C GLU A 254 9.55 -17.53 -7.51
N ALA A 255 9.01 -16.72 -6.59
CA ALA A 255 9.23 -15.28 -6.57
C ALA A 255 10.70 -14.93 -6.33
N ARG A 256 11.36 -15.63 -5.39
CA ARG A 256 12.80 -15.52 -5.14
C ARG A 256 13.61 -15.81 -6.42
N GLN A 257 13.37 -16.94 -7.06
CA GLN A 257 14.06 -17.33 -8.30
C GLN A 257 13.79 -16.33 -9.44
N MET A 258 12.58 -15.81 -9.55
CA MET A 258 12.23 -14.79 -10.54
C MET A 258 13.03 -13.49 -10.32
N MET A 259 13.13 -13.02 -9.08
CA MET A 259 13.90 -11.83 -8.72
C MET A 259 15.40 -12.04 -9.00
N GLU A 260 15.96 -13.17 -8.58
CA GLU A 260 17.38 -13.51 -8.83
C GLU A 260 17.70 -13.58 -10.33
N ALA A 261 16.82 -14.21 -11.13
CA ALA A 261 16.95 -14.29 -12.58
C ALA A 261 16.91 -12.91 -13.25
N ALA A 262 16.20 -11.95 -12.66
CA ALA A 262 16.16 -10.56 -13.10
C ALA A 262 17.29 -9.70 -12.53
N GLY A 263 18.27 -10.29 -11.83
CA GLY A 263 19.46 -9.61 -11.33
C GLY A 263 19.28 -8.88 -10.01
N TYR A 264 18.24 -9.22 -9.23
CA TYR A 264 18.10 -8.74 -7.85
C TYR A 264 18.92 -9.60 -6.90
N GLN A 265 19.51 -8.96 -5.90
CA GLN A 265 20.07 -9.63 -4.72
C GLN A 265 18.97 -9.70 -3.66
N ILE A 266 18.70 -10.88 -3.13
CA ILE A 266 17.73 -11.06 -2.05
C ILE A 266 18.34 -10.49 -0.77
N ARG A 267 17.73 -9.44 -0.25
CA ARG A 267 18.15 -8.78 0.99
C ARG A 267 17.54 -9.46 2.19
N ASP A 268 16.21 -9.63 2.16
CA ASP A 268 15.45 -10.29 3.20
C ASP A 268 14.44 -11.23 2.57
N SER A 269 14.12 -12.30 3.28
CA SER A 269 12.99 -13.16 2.97
C SER A 269 12.48 -13.78 4.24
N GLY A 270 11.25 -14.27 4.25
CA GLY A 270 10.71 -14.81 5.49
C GLY A 270 9.26 -15.19 5.40
N TYR A 271 8.71 -15.51 6.57
CA TYR A 271 7.34 -15.94 6.70
C TYR A 271 6.80 -15.72 8.11
N VAL A 272 5.48 -15.81 8.29
CA VAL A 272 4.85 -15.89 9.61
C VAL A 272 4.53 -17.36 9.92
N GLU A 273 4.98 -17.81 11.10
CA GLU A 273 4.65 -19.11 11.66
C GLU A 273 4.20 -18.94 13.11
N ASN A 274 3.05 -19.51 13.47
CA ASN A 274 2.48 -19.44 14.82
C ASN A 274 2.43 -18.01 15.40
N GLY A 275 2.07 -17.02 14.57
CA GLY A 275 1.98 -15.61 14.96
C GLY A 275 3.33 -14.91 15.16
N THR A 276 4.43 -15.52 14.76
CA THR A 276 5.79 -14.96 14.84
C THR A 276 6.36 -14.75 13.44
N LEU A 277 6.91 -13.57 13.17
CA LEU A 277 7.66 -13.32 11.94
C LEU A 277 9.05 -13.95 12.02
N ILE A 278 9.38 -14.81 11.06
CA ILE A 278 10.68 -15.46 10.89
C ILE A 278 11.33 -14.87 9.64
N VAL A 279 12.55 -14.36 9.79
CA VAL A 279 13.35 -13.78 8.70
C VAL A 279 14.55 -14.71 8.45
N GLU A 280 14.78 -15.03 7.18
CA GLU A 280 15.81 -15.92 6.64
C GLU A 280 16.99 -15.14 6.05
#